data_AF-A0A7X2SYW7-F1
#
_entry.id   AF-A0A7X2SYW7-F1
#
_cell.length_a   1.000
_cell.length_b   1.000
_cell.length_c   1.000
_cell.angle_alpha   90.00
_cell.angle_beta   90.00
_cell.angle_gamma   90.00
#
_symmetry.space_group_name_H-M   'P 1'
#
loop_
_entity.id
_entity.type
_entity.pdbx_description
1 polymer ?
#
loop_
_entity_poly.entity_id
_entity_poly.type
_entity_poly.pdbx_seq_one_letter_code
_entity_poly.pdbx_strand_id
1 'polypeptide(L)'
;MKFILLVLMTACISACASPDAARNPAPEPGQTDEVTSILMQTLPDVDQTQGERISRISATFLGTPYEADTLIGSPTRPEALVINFNGVDCYTLLDYVQALSRSHDRASFEANLIRT
;
A
#
# COMPACT_ATOMS: atom_id res chain seq x y z
N MET A 1 45.35 -11.03 17.29
CA MET A 1 45.04 -10.11 16.17
C MET A 1 44.17 -10.71 15.08
N LYS A 2 44.29 -12.00 14.71
CA LYS A 2 43.49 -12.63 13.63
C LYS A 2 41.98 -12.76 13.96
N PHE A 3 41.64 -13.04 15.23
CA PHE A 3 40.24 -13.17 15.67
C PHE A 3 39.50 -11.83 15.78
N ILE A 4 40.19 -10.74 16.13
CA ILE A 4 39.60 -9.39 16.20
C ILE A 4 39.21 -8.90 14.79
N LEU A 5 40.06 -9.22 13.79
CA LEU A 5 39.77 -8.92 12.38
C LEU A 5 38.57 -9.71 11.83
N LEU A 6 38.33 -10.91 12.35
CA LEU A 6 37.21 -11.77 11.93
C LEU A 6 35.87 -11.26 12.48
N VAL A 7 35.85 -10.74 13.70
CA VAL A 7 34.65 -10.17 14.35
C VAL A 7 34.23 -8.82 13.74
N LEU A 8 35.20 -8.02 13.26
CA LEU A 8 34.93 -6.76 12.56
C LEU A 8 34.31 -6.97 11.17
N MET A 9 34.60 -8.08 10.49
CA MET A 9 34.03 -8.39 9.17
C MET A 9 32.59 -8.91 9.21
N THR A 10 32.18 -9.59 10.29
CA THR A 10 30.80 -10.08 10.43
C THR A 10 29.81 -8.97 10.80
N ALA A 11 30.26 -7.88 11.41
CA ALA A 11 29.41 -6.73 11.74
C ALA A 11 28.96 -5.91 10.51
N CYS A 12 29.62 -6.05 9.36
CA CYS A 12 29.30 -5.29 8.15
C CYS A 12 28.12 -5.85 7.35
N ILE A 13 27.65 -7.07 7.63
CA ILE A 13 26.63 -7.75 6.81
C ILE A 13 25.20 -7.42 7.31
N SER A 14 25.03 -6.94 8.54
CA SER A 14 23.72 -6.58 9.10
C SER A 14 23.26 -5.15 8.77
N ALA A 15 24.06 -4.35 8.05
CA ALA A 15 23.73 -2.95 7.74
C ALA A 15 22.90 -2.77 6.45
N CYS A 16 22.57 -3.84 5.73
CA CYS A 16 21.80 -3.77 4.47
C CYS A 16 20.28 -3.88 4.66
N ALA A 17 19.76 -3.74 5.88
CA ALA A 17 18.32 -3.62 6.08
C ALA A 17 17.88 -2.22 5.66
N SER A 18 17.40 -2.08 4.41
CA SER A 18 16.80 -0.84 3.93
C SER A 18 15.63 -0.47 4.85
N PRO A 19 15.60 0.74 5.44
CA PRO A 19 14.51 1.15 6.34
C PRO A 19 13.14 1.17 5.65
N ASP A 20 13.08 1.18 4.32
CA ASP A 20 11.84 1.18 3.55
C ASP A 20 11.07 -0.14 3.56
N ALA A 21 11.73 -1.30 3.74
CA ALA A 21 11.01 -2.57 3.88
C ALA A 21 10.14 -2.61 5.14
N ALA A 22 10.48 -1.79 6.14
CA ALA A 22 9.67 -1.60 7.35
C ALA A 22 8.49 -0.63 7.13
N ARG A 23 8.47 0.13 6.04
CA ARG A 23 7.48 1.20 5.80
C ARG A 23 6.18 0.67 5.21
N ASN A 24 6.25 -0.41 4.43
CA ASN A 24 5.10 -1.12 3.87
C ASN A 24 5.34 -2.64 3.94
N PRO A 25 5.26 -3.25 5.13
CA PRO A 25 5.42 -4.69 5.27
C PRO A 25 4.29 -5.44 4.53
N ALA A 26 4.61 -6.60 3.96
CA ALA A 26 3.59 -7.46 3.40
C ALA A 26 2.57 -7.88 4.48
N PRO A 27 1.28 -8.04 4.14
CA PRO A 27 0.28 -8.49 5.11
C PRO A 27 0.65 -9.86 5.72
N GLU A 28 0.52 -9.98 7.04
CA GLU A 28 0.70 -11.26 7.75
C GLU A 28 -0.40 -12.26 7.36
N PRO A 29 -0.10 -13.56 7.17
CA PRO A 29 -1.09 -14.56 6.79
C PRO A 29 -2.22 -14.68 7.81
N GLY A 30 -3.48 -14.46 7.38
CA GLY A 30 -4.67 -14.61 8.21
C GLY A 30 -5.21 -13.32 8.86
N GLN A 31 -4.56 -12.18 8.66
CA GLN A 31 -5.13 -10.88 8.99
C GLN A 31 -5.93 -10.34 7.79
N THR A 32 -7.17 -9.89 8.02
CA THR A 32 -7.94 -9.18 6.99
C THR A 32 -7.19 -7.90 6.65
N ASP A 33 -6.69 -7.80 5.42
CA ASP A 33 -5.96 -6.63 4.97
C ASP A 33 -6.90 -5.41 4.79
N GLU A 34 -6.33 -4.20 4.85
CA GLU A 34 -7.10 -2.96 4.81
C GLU A 34 -7.99 -2.84 3.56
N VAL A 35 -7.55 -3.35 2.40
CA VAL A 35 -8.33 -3.37 1.14
C VAL A 35 -9.58 -4.20 1.33
N THR A 36 -9.42 -5.44 1.81
CA THR A 36 -10.55 -6.34 2.06
C THR A 36 -11.53 -5.71 3.06
N SER A 37 -11.02 -5.02 4.09
CA SER A 37 -11.87 -4.33 5.06
C SER A 37 -12.70 -3.21 4.46
N ILE A 38 -12.12 -2.38 3.58
CA ILE A 38 -12.84 -1.29 2.90
C ILE A 38 -13.87 -1.89 1.94
N LEU A 39 -13.48 -2.89 1.15
CA LEU A 39 -14.39 -3.55 0.20
C LEU A 39 -15.62 -4.17 0.90
N MET A 40 -15.44 -4.75 2.09
CA MET A 40 -16.56 -5.26 2.90
C MET A 40 -17.46 -4.14 3.43
N GLN A 41 -16.89 -2.99 3.82
CA GLN A 41 -17.66 -1.83 4.31
C GLN A 41 -18.37 -1.07 3.18
N THR A 42 -17.88 -1.20 1.95
CA THR A 42 -18.40 -0.49 0.76
C THR A 42 -18.92 -1.46 -0.31
N LEU A 43 -19.52 -2.57 0.11
CA LEU A 43 -20.19 -3.49 -0.80
C LEU A 43 -21.25 -2.74 -1.61
N PRO A 44 -21.32 -2.93 -2.93
CA PRO A 44 -22.31 -2.26 -3.74
C PRO A 44 -23.71 -2.83 -3.48
N ASP A 45 -24.68 -1.93 -3.28
CA ASP A 45 -26.11 -2.28 -3.28
C ASP A 45 -26.62 -2.46 -4.72
N VAL A 46 -27.70 -3.24 -4.91
CA VAL A 46 -28.24 -3.61 -6.23
C VAL A 46 -28.53 -2.39 -7.13
N ASP A 47 -29.00 -1.30 -6.54
CA ASP A 47 -29.40 -0.08 -7.27
C ASP A 47 -28.37 1.06 -7.13
N GLN A 48 -27.19 0.80 -6.56
CA GLN A 48 -26.18 1.83 -6.32
C GLN A 48 -25.54 2.31 -7.62
N THR A 49 -25.50 3.62 -7.82
CA THR A 49 -24.77 4.24 -8.93
C THR A 49 -23.27 4.26 -8.68
N GLN A 50 -22.47 4.31 -9.76
CA GLN A 50 -21.01 4.40 -9.65
C GLN A 50 -20.56 5.63 -8.83
N GLY A 51 -21.24 6.77 -8.98
CA GLY A 51 -20.93 8.00 -8.25
C GLY A 51 -21.16 7.86 -6.74
N GLU A 52 -22.24 7.19 -6.33
CA GLU A 52 -22.50 6.89 -4.92
C GLU A 52 -21.47 5.92 -4.34
N ARG A 53 -21.04 4.94 -5.13
CA ARG A 53 -19.98 4.01 -4.73
C ARG A 53 -18.65 4.75 -4.51
N ILE A 54 -18.26 5.60 -5.46
CA ILE A 54 -17.08 6.46 -5.34
C ILE A 54 -17.18 7.33 -4.09
N SER A 55 -18.32 7.99 -3.86
CA SER A 55 -18.54 8.85 -2.69
C SER A 55 -18.34 8.11 -1.37
N ARG A 56 -18.90 6.89 -1.24
CA ARG A 56 -18.74 6.06 -0.03
C ARG A 56 -17.30 5.61 0.18
N ILE A 57 -16.61 5.20 -0.88
CA ILE A 57 -15.20 4.80 -0.79
C ILE A 57 -14.34 6.00 -0.42
N SER A 58 -14.51 7.15 -1.07
CA SER A 58 -13.79 8.38 -0.74
C SER A 58 -13.95 8.77 0.72
N ALA A 59 -15.14 8.58 1.30
CA ALA A 59 -15.41 8.88 2.70
C ALA A 59 -14.58 8.02 3.69
N THR A 60 -14.11 6.83 3.28
CA THR A 60 -13.27 5.98 4.14
C THR A 60 -11.87 6.56 4.38
N PHE A 61 -11.42 7.48 3.54
CA PHE A 61 -10.13 8.17 3.67
C PHE A 61 -10.24 9.52 4.42
N LEU A 62 -11.43 9.88 4.92
CA LEU A 62 -11.58 11.10 5.72
C LEU A 62 -10.79 10.97 7.02
N GLY A 63 -9.85 11.90 7.23
CA GLY A 63 -8.94 11.89 8.38
C GLY A 63 -7.65 11.12 8.15
N THR A 64 -7.48 10.43 7.01
CA THR A 64 -6.18 9.89 6.59
C THR A 64 -5.21 11.06 6.40
N PRO A 65 -4.03 11.04 7.05
CA PRO A 65 -3.01 12.07 6.89
C PRO A 65 -2.56 12.25 5.44
N TYR A 66 -2.22 13.49 5.09
CA TYR A 66 -1.47 13.77 3.88
C TYR A 66 -0.01 13.33 4.07
N GLU A 67 0.49 12.49 3.16
CA GLU A 67 1.89 12.06 3.11
C GLU A 67 2.43 12.26 1.70
N ALA A 68 3.62 12.86 1.57
CA ALA A 68 4.28 13.01 0.28
C ALA A 68 5.21 11.80 0.02
N ASP A 69 5.59 11.60 -1.24
CA ASP A 69 6.52 10.54 -1.66
C ASP A 69 6.05 9.13 -1.26
N THR A 70 4.74 8.90 -1.41
CA THR A 70 4.04 7.66 -1.01
C THR A 70 4.41 6.44 -1.86
N LEU A 71 4.95 6.64 -3.05
CA LEU A 71 5.30 5.60 -4.02
C LEU A 71 6.82 5.34 -4.07
N ILE A 72 7.19 4.12 -4.48
CA ILE A 72 8.58 3.68 -4.56
C ILE A 72 8.99 3.49 -6.03
N GLY A 73 10.05 4.18 -6.44
CA GLY A 73 10.70 3.99 -7.74
C GLY A 73 11.68 5.13 -8.03
N SER A 74 12.80 4.83 -8.69
CA SER A 74 13.77 5.85 -9.15
C SER A 74 14.74 5.24 -10.19
N PRO A 75 15.63 6.02 -10.82
CA PRO A 75 16.62 5.47 -11.75
C PRO A 75 17.52 4.35 -11.16
N THR A 76 17.70 4.34 -9.84
CA THR A 76 18.53 3.35 -9.13
C THR A 76 17.72 2.39 -8.25
N ARG A 77 16.40 2.53 -8.21
CA ARG A 77 15.50 1.70 -7.39
C ARG A 77 14.35 1.19 -8.24
N PRO A 78 14.17 -0.14 -8.38
CA PRO A 78 13.04 -0.69 -9.11
C PRO A 78 11.72 -0.17 -8.55
N GLU A 79 10.76 0.03 -9.47
CA GLU A 79 9.38 0.32 -9.10
C GLU A 79 8.74 -0.88 -8.41
N ALA A 80 7.89 -0.62 -7.44
CA ALA A 80 7.13 -1.63 -6.72
C ALA A 80 5.69 -1.16 -6.51
N LEU A 81 4.74 -2.09 -6.51
CA LEU A 81 3.36 -1.78 -6.14
C LEU A 81 3.30 -1.44 -4.65
N VAL A 82 2.86 -0.22 -4.33
CA VAL A 82 2.71 0.26 -2.95
C VAL A 82 1.24 0.47 -2.64
N ILE A 83 0.78 -0.15 -1.56
CA ILE A 83 -0.57 0.03 -1.01
C ILE A 83 -0.40 0.47 0.45
N ASN A 84 -0.65 1.76 0.70
CA ASN A 84 -0.59 2.35 2.03
C ASN A 84 -1.83 3.22 2.25
N PHE A 85 -2.80 2.77 3.04
CA PHE A 85 -3.98 3.60 3.34
C PHE A 85 -3.81 4.45 4.60
N ASN A 86 -2.66 4.38 5.28
CA ASN A 86 -2.36 5.15 6.48
C ASN A 86 -1.82 6.55 6.18
N GLY A 87 -1.42 6.83 4.93
CA GLY A 87 -0.98 8.14 4.46
C GLY A 87 -1.09 8.21 2.95
N VAL A 88 -1.75 9.25 2.44
CA VAL A 88 -1.99 9.43 1.00
C VAL A 88 -1.62 10.83 0.56
N ASP A 89 -1.24 10.99 -0.70
CA ASP A 89 -1.23 12.29 -1.38
C ASP A 89 -2.45 12.43 -2.30
N CYS A 90 -2.49 13.52 -3.06
CA CYS A 90 -3.59 13.80 -3.98
C CYS A 90 -3.75 12.73 -5.08
N TYR A 91 -2.67 12.12 -5.55
CA TYR A 91 -2.71 11.17 -6.66
C TYR A 91 -3.05 9.77 -6.18
N THR A 92 -2.32 9.29 -5.16
CA THR A 92 -2.57 7.99 -4.55
C THR A 92 -3.98 7.84 -3.98
N LEU A 93 -4.55 8.92 -3.41
CA LEU A 93 -5.96 8.92 -3.01
C LEU A 93 -6.89 8.65 -4.20
N LEU A 94 -6.68 9.33 -5.34
CA LEU A 94 -7.51 9.15 -6.53
C LEU A 94 -7.36 7.74 -7.10
N ASP A 95 -6.13 7.23 -7.18
CA ASP A 95 -5.85 5.89 -7.71
C ASP A 95 -6.50 4.80 -6.84
N TYR A 96 -6.38 4.91 -5.51
CA TYR A 96 -7.03 3.99 -4.59
C TYR A 96 -8.56 4.04 -4.69
N VAL A 97 -9.15 5.23 -4.67
CA VAL A 97 -10.62 5.39 -4.82
C VAL A 97 -11.09 4.83 -6.16
N GLN A 98 -10.38 5.13 -7.24
CA GLN A 98 -10.67 4.61 -8.57
C GLN A 98 -10.65 3.07 -8.52
N ALA A 99 -9.53 2.47 -8.13
CA ALA A 99 -9.34 1.04 -8.15
C ALA A 99 -10.37 0.31 -7.27
N LEU A 100 -10.57 0.77 -6.03
CA LEU A 100 -11.59 0.23 -5.11
C LEU A 100 -12.99 0.32 -5.74
N SER A 101 -13.34 1.43 -6.40
CA SER A 101 -14.64 1.63 -7.04
C SER A 101 -14.93 0.71 -8.23
N ARG A 102 -13.95 -0.10 -8.65
CA ARG A 102 -14.10 -1.10 -9.72
C ARG A 102 -13.78 -2.53 -9.28
N SER A 103 -13.56 -2.74 -7.99
CA SER A 103 -13.12 -4.02 -7.43
C SER A 103 -14.14 -4.62 -6.47
N HIS A 104 -14.08 -5.95 -6.30
CA HIS A 104 -14.95 -6.72 -5.42
C HIS A 104 -14.17 -7.58 -4.43
N ASP A 105 -12.85 -7.70 -4.64
CA ASP A 105 -11.92 -8.43 -3.79
C ASP A 105 -10.51 -7.83 -3.90
N ARG A 106 -9.58 -8.33 -3.07
CA ARG A 106 -8.19 -7.88 -3.04
C ARG A 106 -7.47 -8.04 -4.38
N ALA A 107 -7.68 -9.15 -5.08
CA ALA A 107 -6.99 -9.44 -6.34
C ALA A 107 -7.45 -8.49 -7.46
N SER A 108 -8.75 -8.25 -7.58
CA SER A 108 -9.32 -7.28 -8.51
C SER A 108 -8.92 -5.85 -8.15
N PHE A 109 -8.76 -5.51 -6.86
CA PHE A 109 -8.17 -4.23 -6.45
C PHE A 109 -6.74 -4.06 -6.97
N GLU A 110 -5.85 -5.00 -6.71
CA GLU A 110 -4.46 -4.91 -7.19
C GLU A 110 -4.40 -4.82 -8.71
N ALA A 111 -5.19 -5.63 -9.42
CA ALA A 111 -5.26 -5.59 -10.88
C ALA A 111 -5.79 -4.25 -11.42
N ASN A 112 -6.77 -3.63 -10.75
CA ASN A 112 -7.29 -2.32 -11.15
C ASN A 112 -6.32 -1.19 -10.80
N LEU A 113 -5.62 -1.27 -9.67
CA LEU A 113 -4.64 -0.27 -9.23
C LEU A 113 -3.40 -0.27 -10.14
N ILE A 114 -2.96 -1.43 -10.64
CA ILE A 114 -1.87 -1.50 -11.64
C ILE A 114 -2.28 -0.81 -12.97
N ARG A 115 -3.58 -0.60 -13.20
CA ARG A 115 -4.14 -0.07 -14.45
C ARG A 115 -4.71 1.35 -14.32
N THR A 116 -4.49 2.04 -13.20
CA THR A 116 -4.78 3.48 -13.08
C THR A 116 -3.69 4.29 -13.74
#